data_AF-A0A1L9GM98-F1
#
_entry.id   AF-A0A1L9GM98-F1
#
_cell.length_a   1.000
_cell.length_b   1.000
_cell.length_c   1.000
_cell.angle_alpha   90.00
_cell.angle_beta   90.00
_cell.angle_gamma   90.00
#
_symmetry.space_group_name_H-M   'P 1'
#
loop_
_entity.id
_entity.type
_entity.pdbx_description
1 polymer ?
#
loop_
_entity_poly.entity_id
_entity_poly.type
_entity_poly.pdbx_seq_one_letter_code
_entity_poly.pdbx_strand_id
1 'polypeptide(L)' 'MNNTLTVILGIVAILLPLVVGRLFWKRFDHYFGRNDEAYMDTLEYFLKKIGSTVLVAFVILWIGMSLVFNGSAS' A
#
# COMPACT_ATOMS: atom_id res chain seq x y z
N MET A 1 -12.87 -12.48 -19.91
CA MET A 1 -11.93 -12.97 -18.88
C MET A 1 -12.47 -14.27 -18.28
N ASN A 2 -11.65 -15.26 -17.93
CA ASN A 2 -12.14 -16.42 -17.18
C ASN A 2 -12.57 -15.94 -15.78
N ASN A 3 -13.79 -16.28 -15.34
CA ASN A 3 -14.34 -15.80 -14.06
C ASN A 3 -13.42 -16.12 -12.87
N THR A 4 -12.73 -17.27 -12.94
CA THR A 4 -11.70 -17.67 -11.96
C THR A 4 -10.53 -16.68 -11.88
N LEU A 5 -10.07 -16.16 -13.01
CA LEU A 5 -8.92 -15.24 -13.07
C LEU A 5 -9.29 -13.87 -12.48
N THR A 6 -10.50 -13.37 -12.75
CA THR A 6 -11.03 -12.14 -12.14
C THR A 6 -11.10 -12.25 -10.62
N VAL A 7 -11.57 -13.38 -10.10
CA VAL A 7 -11.67 -13.63 -8.66
C VAL A 7 -10.28 -13.66 -8.02
N ILE A 8 -9.31 -14.35 -8.62
CA ILE A 8 -7.92 -14.39 -8.13
C ILE A 8 -7.32 -12.99 -8.11
N LEU A 9 -7.46 -12.23 -9.20
CA LEU A 9 -6.95 -10.86 -9.27
C LEU A 9 -7.60 -9.94 -8.23
N GLY A 10 -8.91 -10.09 -7.99
CA GLY A 10 -9.62 -9.32 -6.96
C GLY A 10 -9.09 -9.59 -5.56
N ILE A 11 -8.87 -10.85 -5.21
CA ILE A 11 -8.27 -11.24 -3.91
C ILE A 11 -6.87 -10.64 -3.78
N VAL A 12 -6.03 -10.77 -4.82
CA VAL A 12 -4.67 -10.21 -4.81
C VAL A 12 -4.72 -8.68 -4.70
N ALA A 13 -5.60 -8.01 -5.42
CA ALA A 13 -5.75 -6.55 -5.39
C ALA A 13 -6.16 -6.01 -4.02
N ILE A 14 -6.86 -6.80 -3.19
CA ILE A 14 -7.24 -6.41 -1.82
C ILE A 14 -6.14 -6.75 -0.82
N LEU A 15 -5.49 -7.93 -0.93
CA LEU A 15 -4.48 -8.38 0.04
C LEU A 15 -3.14 -7.67 -0.14
N LEU A 16 -2.74 -7.38 -1.38
CA LEU A 16 -1.43 -6.83 -1.70
C LEU A 16 -1.20 -5.42 -1.10
N PRO A 17 -2.17 -4.48 -1.13
CA PRO A 17 -2.07 -3.19 -0.41
C PRO A 17 -1.84 -3.35 1.09
N LEU A 18 -2.47 -4.34 1.73
CA LEU A 18 -2.34 -4.57 3.18
C LEU A 18 -0.94 -5.05 3.55
N VAL A 19 -0.42 -6.02 2.77
CA VAL A 19 0.91 -6.58 2.99
C VAL A 19 1.98 -5.53 2.69
N VAL A 20 1.90 -4.85 1.55
CA VAL A 20 2.89 -3.86 1.15
C VAL A 20 2.83 -2.62 2.05
N GLY A 21 1.63 -2.16 2.44
CA GLY A 21 1.47 -1.07 3.41
C GLY A 21 2.13 -1.41 4.75
N ARG A 22 1.95 -2.63 5.26
CA ARG A 22 2.63 -3.09 6.48
C ARG A 22 4.15 -3.16 6.33
N LEU A 23 4.65 -3.65 5.18
CA LEU A 23 6.09 -3.71 4.92
C LEU A 23 6.70 -2.31 4.81
N PHE A 24 6.01 -1.40 4.13
CA PHE A 24 6.41 -0.01 4.01
C PHE A 24 6.44 0.67 5.37
N TRP A 25 5.40 0.48 6.20
CA TRP A 25 5.37 0.99 7.57
C TRP A 25 6.59 0.57 8.40
N LYS A 26 6.95 -0.72 8.35
CA LYS A 26 8.12 -1.26 9.08
C LYS A 26 9.45 -0.74 8.54
N ARG A 27 9.56 -0.51 7.23
CA ARG A 27 10.78 0.00 6.60
C ARG A 27 10.86 1.52 6.58
N PHE A 28 9.78 2.23 6.82
CA PHE A 28 9.73 3.69 6.81
C PHE A 28 10.75 4.29 7.78
N ASP A 29 10.86 3.69 8.96
CA ASP A 29 11.82 4.06 10.00
C ASP A 29 13.27 3.89 9.55
N HIS A 30 13.56 2.91 8.69
CA HIS A 30 14.89 2.72 8.13
C HIS A 30 15.25 3.77 7.06
N TYR A 31 14.26 4.22 6.27
CA TYR A 31 14.49 5.21 5.21
C TYR A 31 14.46 6.66 5.71
N PHE A 32 13.65 6.95 6.73
CA PHE A 32 13.38 8.31 7.20
C PHE A 32 13.70 8.54 8.68
N GLY A 33 13.95 7.48 9.46
CA GLY A 33 14.44 7.61 10.83
C GLY A 33 15.89 8.03 10.81
N ARG A 34 16.16 9.26 11.22
CA ARG A 34 17.53 9.83 11.27
C ARG A 34 18.37 9.28 12.44
N ASN A 35 18.06 8.08 12.95
CA ASN A 35 18.51 7.56 14.25
C ASN A 35 18.23 8.53 15.41
N ASP A 36 17.20 9.37 15.27
CA ASP A 36 16.81 10.37 16.26
C ASP A 36 15.43 10.00 16.78
N GLU A 37 15.40 9.34 17.94
CA GLU A 37 14.19 8.86 18.59
C GLU A 37 13.23 10.01 18.95
N ALA A 38 13.77 11.18 19.32
CA ALA A 38 12.95 12.35 19.66
C ALA A 38 12.23 12.92 18.43
N TYR A 39 12.89 12.91 17.27
CA TYR A 39 12.24 13.27 16.01
C TYR A 39 11.16 12.25 15.60
N MET A 40 11.41 10.96 15.81
CA MET A 40 10.47 9.89 15.43
C MET A 40 9.18 9.89 16.26
N ASP A 41 9.21 10.43 17.47
CA ASP A 41 8.01 10.60 18.32
C ASP A 41 7.23 11.89 18.04
N THR A 42 7.67 12.73 17.09
CA THR A 42 6.92 13.94 16.73
C THR A 42 5.64 13.64 15.97
N LEU A 43 4.62 14.47 16.20
CA LEU A 43 3.36 14.41 15.46
C LEU A 43 3.59 14.54 13.94
N GLU A 44 4.51 15.41 13.53
CA GLU A 44 4.88 15.59 12.12
C GLU A 44 5.41 14.29 11.50
N TYR A 45 6.32 13.59 12.19
CA TYR A 45 6.86 12.32 11.73
C TYR A 45 5.76 11.25 11.62
N PHE A 46 4.88 11.16 12.62
CA PHE A 46 3.77 10.23 12.62
C PHE A 46 2.80 10.47 11.46
N LEU A 47 2.40 11.73 11.21
CA LEU A 47 1.56 12.10 10.07
C LEU A 47 2.24 11.77 8.74
N LYS A 48 3.54 12.02 8.62
CA LYS A 48 4.32 11.67 7.42
C LYS A 48 4.35 10.15 7.19
N LYS A 49 4.52 9.37 8.25
CA LYS A 49 4.54 7.90 8.21
C LYS A 49 3.19 7.30 7.83
N ILE A 50 2.09 7.79 8.40
CA ILE A 50 0.73 7.40 8.01
C ILE A 50 0.41 7.85 6.59
N GLY A 51 0.63 9.11 6.27
CA GLY A 51 0.32 9.65 4.95
C GLY A 51 1.03 8.90 3.84
N SER A 52 2.33 8.64 3.99
CA SER A 52 3.10 7.87 3.01
C SER A 52 2.64 6.42 2.90
N THR A 53 2.35 5.75 4.03
CA THR A 53 1.87 4.36 4.03
C THR A 53 0.51 4.24 3.34
N VAL A 54 -0.42 5.14 3.66
CA VAL A 54 -1.75 5.19 3.05
C VAL A 54 -1.63 5.48 1.55
N LEU A 55 -0.78 6.43 1.15
CA LEU A 55 -0.57 6.77 -0.25
C LEU A 55 -0.04 5.58 -1.05
N VAL A 56 0.99 4.89 -0.54
CA VAL A 56 1.55 3.69 -1.19
C VAL A 56 0.50 2.58 -1.29
N ALA A 57 -0.23 2.29 -0.21
CA ALA A 57 -1.29 1.30 -0.24
C ALA A 57 -2.41 1.67 -1.23
N PHE A 58 -2.78 2.94 -1.30
CA PHE A 58 -3.80 3.43 -2.20
C PHE A 58 -3.40 3.32 -3.68
N VAL A 59 -2.15 3.67 -4.02
CA VAL A 59 -1.62 3.51 -5.38
C VAL A 59 -1.64 2.04 -5.81
N ILE A 60 -1.23 1.14 -4.92
CA ILE A 60 -1.24 -0.31 -5.20
C ILE A 60 -2.66 -0.82 -5.39
N LEU A 61 -3.60 -0.39 -4.54
CA LEU A 61 -5.01 -0.75 -4.66
C LEU A 61 -5.59 -0.23 -5.98
N TRP A 62 -5.27 1.00 -6.36
CA TRP A 62 -5.69 1.57 -7.64
C TRP A 62 -5.16 0.73 -8.82
N ILE A 63 -3.87 0.41 -8.85
CA ILE A 63 -3.29 -0.44 -9.91
C ILE A 63 -3.98 -1.81 -9.92
N GLY A 64 -4.16 -2.43 -8.75
CA GLY A 64 -4.85 -3.72 -8.61
C GLY A 64 -6.28 -3.69 -9.17
N MET A 65 -7.06 -2.67 -8.80
CA MET A 65 -8.43 -2.51 -9.32
C MET A 65 -8.44 -2.21 -10.82
N SER A 66 -7.52 -1.38 -11.32
CA SER A 66 -7.40 -1.12 -12.75
C SER A 66 -7.16 -2.41 -13.54
N LEU A 67 -6.31 -3.32 -13.04
CA LEU A 67 -6.07 -4.63 -13.66
C LEU A 67 -7.31 -5.53 -13.62
N VAL A 68 -8.05 -5.55 -12.52
CA VAL A 68 -9.30 -6.33 -12.37
C VAL A 68 -10.37 -5.84 -13.36
N PHE A 69 -10.52 -4.53 -13.53
CA PHE A 69 -11.58 -3.96 -14.36
C PHE A 69 -11.23 -3.79 -15.84
N ASN A 70 -9.95 -3.65 -16.21
CA ASN A 70 -9.53 -3.52 -17.61
C ASN A 70 -9.86 -4.78 -18.44
N GLY A 71 -9.75 -5.98 -17.85
CA GLY A 71 -10.14 -7.23 -18.52
C GLY A 71 -11.65 -7.52 -18.56
N SER A 72 -12.47 -6.64 -17.98
CA SER A 72 -13.94 -6.73 -17.97
C SER A 72 -14.59 -5.92 -19.11
N ALA A 73 -13.80 -5.16 -19.87
CA ALA A 73 -14.25 -4.48 -21.09
C ALA A 73 -14.26 -5.46 -22.28
N SER A 74 -15.24 -6.36 -22.30
CA SER A 74 -15.65 -7.11 -23.50
C SER A 74 -17.13 -7.46 -23.41
#